data_AF-A0A0L7KJZ5-F1
#
_entry.id   AF-A0A0L7KJZ5-F1
#
_cell.length_a   1.000
_cell.length_b   1.000
_cell.length_c   1.000
_cell.angle_alpha   90.00
_cell.angle_beta   90.00
_cell.angle_gamma   90.00
#
_symmetry.space_group_name_H-M   'P 1'
#
loop_
_entity.id
_entity.type
_entity.pdbx_description
1 polymer ?
#
loop_
_entity_poly.entity_id
_entity_poly.type
_entity_poly.pdbx_seq_one_letter_code
_entity_poly.pdbx_strand_id
1 'polypeptide(L)'
;MINNNLFVFFLLSFFLSKICTCLYVTDGSSLILENIGTKYKLFSTDMKWGTGSGNQLVTAVTTNKNEDDLLWTVSLYEEEKSVTGRKINWDEIVTLKHVKSNGYLIGSKHDSILSNNYELSVHKDKESGKFQVVCEKEKKYIIFGR
;
A
#
# COMPACT_ATOMS: atom_id res chain seq x y z
N MET A 1 41.26 12.85 37.81
CA MET A 1 40.42 13.95 37.28
C MET A 1 40.00 13.57 35.87
N ILE A 2 38.73 13.18 35.68
CA ILE A 2 38.19 12.91 34.35
C ILE A 2 38.21 14.24 33.59
N ASN A 3 38.88 14.28 32.44
CA ASN A 3 38.99 15.50 31.65
C ASN A 3 37.59 15.91 31.18
N ASN A 4 37.13 17.12 31.54
CA ASN A 4 35.79 17.63 31.20
C ASN A 4 35.50 17.53 29.69
N ASN A 5 36.52 17.67 28.85
CA ASN A 5 36.39 17.54 27.39
C ASN A 5 36.05 16.12 26.94
N LEU A 6 36.50 15.08 27.66
CA LEU A 6 36.20 13.68 27.33
C LEU A 6 34.76 13.31 27.72
N PHE A 7 34.27 13.86 28.84
CA PHE A 7 32.89 13.66 29.29
C PHE A 7 31.87 14.37 28.39
N VAL A 8 32.20 15.58 27.91
CA VAL A 8 31.39 16.32 26.92
C VAL A 8 31.33 15.57 25.59
N PHE A 9 32.43 14.97 25.13
CA PHE A 9 32.44 14.15 23.92
C PHE A 9 31.54 12.91 24.03
N PHE A 10 31.54 12.27 25.20
CA PHE A 10 30.70 11.10 25.47
C PHE A 10 29.21 11.46 25.55
N LEU A 11 28.87 12.60 26.16
CA LEU A 11 27.51 13.14 26.17
C LEU A 11 27.04 13.49 24.75
N LEU A 12 27.87 14.16 23.94
CA LEU A 12 27.55 14.53 22.57
C LEU A 12 27.33 13.30 21.67
N SER A 13 28.14 12.26 21.84
CA SER A 13 28.00 10.95 21.17
C SER A 13 26.66 10.25 21.51
N PHE A 14 26.21 10.34 22.77
CA PHE A 14 24.95 9.75 23.21
C PHE A 14 23.72 10.49 22.64
N PHE A 15 23.84 11.81 22.41
CA PHE A 15 22.80 12.61 21.75
C PHE A 15 22.73 12.39 20.23
N LEU A 16 23.81 11.94 19.58
CA LEU A 16 23.83 11.68 18.12
C LEU A 16 23.27 10.31 17.69
N SER A 17 23.04 9.36 18.61
CA SER A 17 22.82 7.95 18.25
C SER A 17 21.38 7.42 18.41
N LYS A 18 20.36 8.28 18.31
CA LYS A 18 18.95 7.83 18.29
C LYS A 18 18.29 8.03 16.93
N ILE A 19 18.78 7.30 15.92
CA ILE A 19 18.04 7.11 14.67
C ILE A 19 17.00 6.03 14.93
N CYS A 20 15.79 6.43 15.33
CA CYS A 20 14.66 5.52 15.39
C CYS A 20 14.09 5.38 13.97
N THR A 21 14.35 4.26 13.31
CA THR A 21 13.74 3.94 12.00
C THR A 21 12.28 3.50 12.22
N CYS A 22 11.39 4.48 12.37
CA CYS A 22 9.96 4.22 12.28
C CYS A 22 9.63 3.87 10.82
N LEU A 23 9.44 2.58 10.52
CA LEU A 23 8.97 2.12 9.21
C LEU A 23 7.45 2.32 9.12
N TYR A 24 7.00 3.25 8.28
CA TYR A 24 5.60 3.50 8.00
C TYR A 24 5.38 3.72 6.50
N VAL A 25 4.15 3.49 6.05
CA VAL A 25 3.75 3.75 4.67
C VAL A 25 3.44 5.24 4.51
N THR A 26 3.90 5.82 3.41
CA THR A 26 3.73 7.24 3.11
C THR A 26 2.89 7.45 1.86
N ASP A 27 2.22 8.59 1.82
CA ASP A 27 1.49 9.06 0.65
C ASP A 27 2.44 9.20 -0.55
N GLY A 28 2.06 8.57 -1.65
CA GLY A 28 2.86 8.48 -2.88
C GLY A 28 3.89 7.34 -2.92
N SER A 29 3.97 6.50 -1.89
CA SER A 29 4.87 5.34 -1.92
C SER A 29 4.34 4.23 -2.85
N SER A 30 5.24 3.56 -3.57
CA SER A 30 4.92 2.36 -4.35
C SER A 30 5.28 1.11 -3.56
N LEU A 31 4.36 0.17 -3.49
CA LEU A 31 4.44 -1.00 -2.63
C LEU A 31 3.92 -2.26 -3.31
N ILE A 32 4.37 -3.41 -2.82
CA ILE A 32 3.88 -4.74 -3.18
C ILE A 32 3.00 -5.21 -2.03
N LEU A 33 1.75 -5.56 -2.34
CA LEU A 33 0.77 -6.02 -1.35
C LEU A 33 0.76 -7.55 -1.30
N GLU A 34 1.32 -8.11 -0.24
CA GLU A 34 1.33 -9.56 0.00
C GLU A 34 0.22 -9.98 0.96
N ASN A 35 -0.56 -10.98 0.58
CA ASN A 35 -1.50 -11.62 1.48
C ASN A 35 -0.75 -12.40 2.57
N ILE A 36 -0.99 -12.08 3.84
CA ILE A 36 -0.27 -12.67 4.97
C ILE A 36 -0.46 -14.19 5.06
N GLY A 37 -1.64 -14.69 4.72
CA GLY A 37 -2.01 -16.11 4.84
C GLY A 37 -1.51 -16.96 3.68
N THR A 38 -1.68 -16.49 2.44
CA THR A 38 -1.32 -17.27 1.24
C THR A 38 0.06 -16.94 0.68
N LYS A 39 0.63 -15.78 1.04
CA LYS A 39 1.87 -15.22 0.47
C LYS A 39 1.78 -14.81 -0.99
N TYR A 40 0.58 -14.85 -1.57
CA TYR A 40 0.37 -14.33 -2.92
C TYR A 40 0.35 -12.80 -2.89
N LYS A 41 0.93 -12.20 -3.91
CA LYS A 41 1.05 -10.74 -4.06
C LYS A 41 0.01 -10.23 -5.05
N LEU A 42 -0.61 -9.10 -4.72
CA LEU A 42 -1.60 -8.43 -5.58
C LEU A 42 -0.97 -8.06 -6.93
N PHE A 43 -1.59 -8.52 -8.00
CA PHE A 43 -1.04 -8.48 -9.34
C PHE A 43 -2.09 -8.03 -10.35
N SER A 44 -1.66 -7.23 -11.32
CA SER A 44 -2.48 -6.89 -12.47
C SER A 44 -1.62 -6.80 -13.72
N THR A 45 -2.24 -6.89 -14.89
CA THR A 45 -1.58 -6.87 -16.20
C THR A 45 -2.51 -6.17 -17.19
N ASP A 46 -2.21 -6.12 -18.49
CA ASP A 46 -3.09 -5.51 -19.51
C ASP A 46 -4.31 -6.37 -19.90
N MET A 47 -4.36 -7.61 -19.43
CA MET A 47 -5.49 -8.52 -19.60
C MET A 47 -6.76 -8.05 -18.87
N LYS A 48 -7.92 -8.45 -19.39
CA LYS A 48 -9.25 -8.07 -18.89
C LYS A 48 -10.07 -9.28 -18.45
N TRP A 49 -11.07 -9.05 -17.60
CA TRP A 49 -12.08 -10.06 -17.31
C TRP A 49 -12.89 -10.41 -18.56
N GLY A 50 -13.13 -11.70 -18.80
CA GLY A 50 -13.98 -12.17 -19.90
C GLY A 50 -15.48 -12.14 -19.58
N THR A 51 -15.82 -11.86 -18.32
CA THR A 51 -17.18 -11.74 -17.78
C THR A 51 -17.23 -10.53 -16.84
N GLY A 52 -18.39 -10.27 -16.23
CA GLY A 52 -18.51 -9.19 -15.24
C GLY A 52 -18.35 -7.82 -15.89
N SER A 53 -17.45 -7.00 -15.33
CA SER A 53 -17.26 -5.62 -15.82
C SER A 53 -16.52 -5.51 -17.16
N GLY A 54 -15.75 -6.53 -17.54
CA GLY A 54 -14.81 -6.43 -18.66
C GLY A 54 -13.63 -5.48 -18.41
N ASN A 55 -13.43 -5.03 -17.16
CA ASN A 55 -12.30 -4.21 -16.77
C ASN A 55 -11.00 -5.02 -16.72
N GLN A 56 -9.88 -4.33 -16.56
CA GLN A 56 -8.57 -4.93 -16.37
C GLN A 56 -8.58 -5.84 -15.13
N LEU A 57 -8.05 -7.06 -15.27
CA LEU A 57 -8.15 -8.07 -14.23
C LEU A 57 -7.24 -7.77 -13.04
N VAL A 58 -7.64 -8.26 -11.87
CA VAL A 58 -6.84 -8.27 -10.65
C VAL A 58 -6.77 -9.71 -10.16
N THR A 59 -5.56 -10.19 -9.91
CA THR A 59 -5.32 -11.53 -9.40
C THR A 59 -4.18 -11.47 -8.39
N ALA A 60 -3.64 -12.64 -8.01
CA ALA A 60 -2.48 -12.72 -7.16
C ALA A 60 -1.49 -13.77 -7.68
N VAL A 61 -0.19 -13.54 -7.46
CA VAL A 61 0.89 -14.43 -7.93
C VAL A 61 1.94 -14.66 -6.84
N THR A 62 2.74 -15.72 -6.95
CA THR A 62 3.82 -16.06 -6.01
C THR A 62 5.22 -15.66 -6.50
N THR A 63 5.33 -14.94 -7.61
CA THR A 63 6.64 -14.59 -8.18
C THR A 63 7.48 -13.73 -7.22
N ASN A 64 8.78 -13.99 -7.22
CA ASN A 64 9.78 -13.20 -6.49
C ASN A 64 10.43 -12.12 -7.36
N LYS A 65 10.06 -12.04 -8.64
CA LYS A 65 10.51 -10.97 -9.51
C LYS A 65 9.76 -9.69 -9.13
N ASN A 66 10.52 -8.63 -8.89
CA ASN A 66 9.95 -7.29 -8.74
C ASN A 66 9.62 -6.76 -10.13
N GLU A 67 8.40 -7.04 -10.57
CA GLU A 67 7.86 -6.60 -11.86
C GLU A 67 6.90 -5.43 -11.62
N ASP A 68 6.80 -4.52 -12.59
CA ASP A 68 5.92 -3.35 -12.50
C ASP A 68 4.44 -3.73 -12.37
N ASP A 69 4.08 -4.95 -12.77
CA ASP A 69 2.76 -5.59 -12.62
C ASP A 69 2.37 -5.90 -11.15
N LEU A 70 3.34 -5.84 -10.22
CA LEU A 70 3.13 -6.02 -8.78
C LEU A 70 3.12 -4.70 -7.99
N LEU A 71 3.47 -3.58 -8.64
CA LEU A 71 3.64 -2.30 -7.94
C LEU A 71 2.34 -1.49 -7.93
N TRP A 72 2.00 -1.05 -6.73
CA TRP A 72 0.83 -0.21 -6.46
C TRP A 72 1.27 1.05 -5.72
N THR A 73 1.02 2.22 -6.30
CA THR A 73 1.21 3.50 -5.61
C THR A 73 0.02 3.75 -4.70
N VAL A 74 0.28 3.87 -3.40
CA VAL A 74 -0.74 4.26 -2.42
C VAL A 74 -0.78 5.77 -2.32
N SER A 75 -1.98 6.34 -2.38
CA SER A 75 -2.18 7.77 -2.16
C SER A 75 -3.40 8.07 -1.32
N LEU A 76 -3.33 9.10 -0.49
CA LEU A 76 -4.49 9.59 0.24
C LEU A 76 -5.59 10.01 -0.75
N TYR A 77 -6.82 9.60 -0.46
CA TYR A 77 -7.94 9.92 -1.32
C TYR A 77 -8.30 11.42 -1.21
N GLU A 78 -8.29 11.97 0.01
CA GLU A 78 -8.55 13.38 0.30
C GLU A 78 -7.36 14.25 -0.12
N GLU A 79 -7.54 15.03 -1.19
CA GLU A 79 -6.46 15.81 -1.82
C GLU A 79 -5.89 16.90 -0.89
N GLU A 80 -6.72 17.47 -0.02
CA GLU A 80 -6.29 18.45 1.00
C GLU A 80 -5.32 17.86 2.03
N LYS A 81 -5.37 16.55 2.26
CA LYS A 81 -4.45 15.82 3.14
C LYS A 81 -3.27 15.22 2.37
N SER A 82 -3.33 15.19 1.04
CA SER A 82 -2.34 14.53 0.20
C SER A 82 -1.09 15.39 0.09
N VAL A 83 0.00 14.87 0.65
CA VAL A 83 1.34 15.46 0.59
C VAL A 83 2.32 14.31 0.51
N THR A 84 3.09 14.24 -0.58
CA THR A 84 4.09 13.19 -0.79
C THR A 84 5.00 13.04 0.43
N GLY A 85 5.15 11.80 0.93
CA GLY A 85 5.96 11.50 2.11
C GLY A 85 5.22 11.68 3.44
N ARG A 86 4.00 12.21 3.46
CA ARG A 86 3.15 12.22 4.66
C ARG A 86 2.87 10.79 5.07
N LYS A 87 3.00 10.50 6.37
CA LYS A 87 2.59 9.22 6.94
C LYS A 87 1.10 8.98 6.72
N ILE A 88 0.76 7.82 6.17
CA ILE A 88 -0.62 7.33 6.13
C ILE A 88 -0.96 6.73 7.50
N ASN A 89 -1.99 7.26 8.13
CA ASN A 89 -2.50 6.82 9.41
C ASN A 89 -3.63 5.81 9.23
N TRP A 90 -4.02 5.18 10.33
CA TRP A 90 -5.17 4.29 10.38
C TRP A 90 -6.45 5.06 10.09
N ASP A 91 -7.44 4.35 9.56
CA ASP A 91 -8.76 4.85 9.18
C ASP A 91 -8.77 5.89 8.07
N GLU A 92 -7.60 6.28 7.55
CA GLU A 92 -7.51 7.13 6.37
C GLU A 92 -7.95 6.35 5.13
N ILE A 93 -8.68 7.06 4.26
CA ILE A 93 -9.10 6.54 2.96
C ILE A 93 -7.98 6.77 1.96
N VAL A 94 -7.58 5.71 1.27
CA VAL A 94 -6.54 5.74 0.25
C VAL A 94 -7.04 5.16 -1.06
N THR A 95 -6.28 5.44 -2.11
CA THR A 95 -6.39 4.83 -3.43
C THR A 95 -5.13 4.02 -3.71
N LEU A 96 -5.28 2.94 -4.47
CA LEU A 96 -4.17 2.09 -4.92
C LEU A 96 -4.09 2.15 -6.43
N LYS A 97 -3.09 2.85 -6.96
CA LYS A 97 -2.89 3.00 -8.39
C LYS A 97 -1.88 1.97 -8.88
N HIS A 98 -2.30 1.10 -9.80
CA HIS A 98 -1.41 0.16 -10.47
C HIS A 98 -0.38 0.93 -11.30
N VAL A 99 0.91 0.71 -11.02
CA VAL A 99 2.01 1.51 -11.59
C VAL A 99 2.06 1.36 -13.11
N LYS A 100 1.99 0.12 -13.62
CA LYS A 100 2.15 -0.14 -15.05
C LYS A 100 0.99 0.39 -15.91
N SER A 101 -0.26 0.15 -15.50
CA SER A 101 -1.44 0.51 -16.31
C SER A 101 -2.01 1.90 -15.98
N ASN A 102 -1.51 2.56 -14.93
CA ASN A 102 -1.99 3.86 -14.46
C ASN A 102 -3.51 3.88 -14.18
N GLY A 103 -4.07 2.78 -13.68
CA GLY A 103 -5.45 2.69 -13.22
C GLY A 103 -5.51 2.42 -11.72
N TYR A 104 -6.69 2.61 -11.11
CA TYR A 104 -6.93 2.39 -9.70
C TYR A 104 -7.54 1.01 -9.47
N LEU A 105 -7.14 0.33 -8.41
CA LEU A 105 -7.86 -0.81 -7.88
C LEU A 105 -9.28 -0.34 -7.51
N ILE A 106 -10.30 -1.07 -7.93
CA ILE A 106 -11.69 -0.80 -7.58
C ILE A 106 -12.40 -2.10 -7.22
N GLY A 107 -13.39 -2.01 -6.33
CA GLY A 107 -14.42 -3.03 -6.18
C GLY A 107 -15.63 -2.65 -7.02
N SER A 108 -16.15 -3.55 -7.83
CA SER A 108 -17.35 -3.30 -8.65
C SER A 108 -18.62 -3.86 -7.97
N LYS A 109 -19.77 -3.76 -8.66
CA LYS A 109 -21.03 -4.42 -8.29
C LYS A 109 -21.23 -5.73 -9.05
N HIS A 110 -20.27 -6.13 -9.88
CA HIS A 110 -20.30 -7.40 -10.60
C HIS A 110 -19.82 -8.53 -9.70
N ASP A 111 -20.32 -9.73 -9.97
CA ASP A 111 -19.89 -10.93 -9.27
C ASP A 111 -18.52 -11.40 -9.79
N SER A 112 -17.68 -11.83 -8.86
CA SER A 112 -16.38 -12.43 -9.13
C SER A 112 -16.54 -13.86 -9.64
N ILE A 113 -15.70 -14.21 -10.61
CA ILE A 113 -15.84 -15.41 -11.45
C ILE A 113 -15.92 -16.72 -10.66
N LEU A 114 -15.23 -16.81 -9.52
CA LEU A 114 -15.06 -18.07 -8.79
C LEU A 114 -15.83 -18.14 -7.47
N SER A 115 -16.34 -17.01 -6.96
CA SER A 115 -16.81 -16.96 -5.57
C SER A 115 -18.12 -16.22 -5.36
N ASN A 116 -18.70 -15.61 -6.40
CA ASN A 116 -19.89 -14.76 -6.28
C ASN A 116 -19.77 -13.63 -5.23
N ASN A 117 -18.55 -13.26 -4.86
CA ASN A 117 -18.24 -12.02 -4.13
C ASN A 117 -18.10 -10.85 -5.10
N TYR A 118 -17.98 -9.61 -4.60
CA TYR A 118 -17.69 -8.46 -5.46
C TYR A 118 -16.38 -8.62 -6.23
N GLU A 119 -16.44 -8.38 -7.54
CA GLU A 119 -15.29 -8.39 -8.44
C GLU A 119 -14.33 -7.23 -8.12
N LEU A 120 -13.03 -7.55 -8.06
CA LEU A 120 -11.95 -6.57 -8.06
C LEU A 120 -11.40 -6.41 -9.48
N SER A 121 -11.16 -5.17 -9.87
CA SER A 121 -10.58 -4.84 -11.18
C SER A 121 -9.75 -3.56 -11.12
N VAL A 122 -9.03 -3.26 -12.19
CA VAL A 122 -8.36 -1.96 -12.38
C VAL A 122 -9.19 -1.10 -13.34
N HIS A 123 -9.46 0.15 -12.95
CA HIS A 123 -10.25 1.10 -13.74
C HIS A 123 -9.67 2.53 -13.65
N LYS A 124 -10.03 3.41 -14.58
CA LYS A 124 -9.51 4.80 -14.59
C LYS A 124 -10.21 5.72 -13.59
N ASP A 125 -11.38 5.32 -13.10
CA ASP A 125 -12.15 6.08 -12.13
C ASP A 125 -11.55 5.96 -10.72
N LYS A 126 -10.98 7.07 -10.23
CA LYS A 126 -10.44 7.20 -8.87
C LYS A 126 -11.56 7.13 -7.82
N GLU A 127 -12.76 7.60 -8.14
CA GLU A 127 -13.87 7.69 -7.18
C GLU A 127 -14.36 6.31 -6.71
N SER A 128 -14.28 5.31 -7.57
CA SER A 128 -14.63 3.93 -7.23
C SER A 128 -13.52 3.17 -6.49
N GLY A 129 -12.35 3.79 -6.28
CA GLY A 129 -11.13 3.17 -5.75
C GLY A 129 -10.79 3.54 -4.30
N LYS A 130 -11.80 3.78 -3.47
CA LYS A 130 -11.65 4.16 -2.06
C LYS A 130 -11.49 2.92 -1.18
N PHE A 131 -10.38 2.83 -0.45
CA PHE A 131 -10.14 1.78 0.54
C PHE A 131 -9.76 2.39 1.88
N GLN A 132 -10.35 1.90 2.96
CA GLN A 132 -9.97 2.29 4.31
C GLN A 132 -8.75 1.48 4.77
N VAL A 133 -7.75 2.16 5.32
CA VAL A 133 -6.61 1.52 5.98
C VAL A 133 -7.03 1.03 7.35
N VAL A 134 -7.15 -0.29 7.52
CA VAL A 134 -7.45 -0.93 8.80
C VAL A 134 -6.19 -1.65 9.30
N CYS A 135 -5.83 -1.42 10.57
CA CYS A 135 -4.75 -2.15 11.24
C CYS A 135 -5.30 -2.99 12.39
N GLU A 136 -4.88 -4.25 12.44
CA GLU A 136 -5.18 -5.13 13.57
C GLU A 136 -4.12 -4.93 14.66
N LYS A 137 -4.55 -4.63 15.90
CA LYS A 137 -3.68 -4.14 17.00
C LYS A 137 -2.48 -5.02 17.34
N GLU A 138 -2.48 -6.29 16.93
CA GLU A 138 -1.39 -7.24 17.17
C GLU A 138 -0.47 -7.47 15.97
N LYS A 139 -0.78 -6.92 14.78
CA LYS A 139 -0.03 -7.20 13.56
C LYS A 139 0.15 -5.94 12.69
N LYS A 140 1.40 -5.68 12.29
CA LYS A 140 1.82 -4.54 11.45
C LYS A 140 1.44 -4.73 9.98
N TYR A 141 0.16 -4.90 9.67
CA TYR A 141 -0.30 -5.02 8.29
C TYR A 141 -1.43 -4.04 8.00
N ILE A 142 -1.49 -3.61 6.73
CA ILE A 142 -2.58 -2.81 6.20
C ILE A 142 -3.61 -3.78 5.64
N ILE A 143 -4.83 -3.71 6.16
CA ILE A 143 -5.99 -4.40 5.63
C ILE A 143 -6.79 -3.34 4.86
N PHE A 144 -7.06 -3.61 3.58
CA PHE A 144 -8.00 -2.80 2.79
C PHE A 144 -9.38 -3.41 2.93
N GLY A 145 -10.21 -2.78 3.77
CA GLY A 145 -11.63 -3.10 3.92
C GLY A 145 -12.48 -2.20 3.03
N ARG A 146 -13.67 -2.69 2.67
CA ARG A 146 -14.75 -1.88 2.09
C ARG A 146 -15.73 -1.50 3.17
#